data_AF-A0A6D2IH92-F1
#
_entry.id   AF-A0A6D2IH92-F1
#
_cell.length_a   1.000
_cell.length_b   1.000
_cell.length_c   1.000
_cell.angle_alpha   90.00
_cell.angle_beta   90.00
_cell.angle_gamma   90.00
#
_symmetry.space_group_name_H-M   'P 1'
#
loop_
_entity.id
_entity.type
_entity.pdbx_description
1 polymer ?
#
loop_
_entity_poly.entity_id
_entity_poly.type
_entity_poly.pdbx_seq_one_letter_code
_entity_poly.pdbx_strand_id
1 'polypeptide(L)'
;MGHGHGQVTVISSFISYSSNCARNPNSVDKFVSLLLKVTKLWGRYGGPTSDEFHFEIDNFSEKEGVISSPSFLSCGCQWFVNVHPKGDIVEDHLSLYLNVANPESLRLGWKRRASYSFFLLNQAGKELYRVPEWCELFCAQFSGWGWANAVPLKKLQEKGFLEKNKLIVKVEVKVVEVVDQGVVTGNEMFDFKGFQVLYSQVLSVTTLFVKHPDIAVNVKQRNQRVKTLYMNILLDLIETLNKPPHSISETELSNAGSELIDLTQAGFKLDWLKTKLDEVSLERKKENVGVQELEEHIKNLKFELNEEKVKSATSAAKVLSLEQALWDLKDEVSDKMSYLKDEVSYHRDEVSYLQNEVSYHKDEVSYLKKVVSYLKEEVSDLKVVVSDLIDSESEDSELEDEVLDLKDELNKNEAKYDTCGANGFSLDQTVTDLKDELKKNEARSDTCGANGFSLEQTVTDLKDELNKNEARSDTCAANGFSLKQAFSDLIAELYKNEARSATCAHGFSLEQVLTDLNKENGVVGSWEVLEYAGLHNEK
;
A
#
# COMPACT_ATOMS: atom_id res chain seq x y z
N MET A 1 -80.96 5.55 51.08
CA MET A 1 -80.90 4.28 51.84
C MET A 1 -81.31 3.16 50.90
N GLY A 2 -80.37 2.32 50.47
CA GLY A 2 -80.67 1.28 49.46
C GLY A 2 -79.47 0.49 48.90
N HIS A 3 -78.22 0.85 49.24
CA HIS A 3 -77.03 0.15 48.72
C HIS A 3 -76.34 -0.81 49.69
N GLY A 4 -76.85 -0.97 50.91
CA GLY A 4 -76.29 -1.91 51.89
C GLY A 4 -76.84 -3.35 51.82
N HIS A 5 -78.04 -3.55 51.25
CA HIS A 5 -78.69 -4.88 51.31
C HIS A 5 -78.15 -5.87 50.28
N GLY A 6 -77.73 -5.44 49.08
CA GLY A 6 -77.23 -6.34 48.04
C GLY A 6 -75.86 -6.96 48.34
N GLN A 7 -74.94 -6.21 48.97
CA GLN A 7 -73.61 -6.71 49.31
C GLN A 7 -73.62 -7.71 50.47
N VAL A 8 -74.50 -7.51 51.47
CA VAL A 8 -74.62 -8.42 52.62
C VAL A 8 -75.25 -9.77 52.20
N THR A 9 -76.22 -9.77 51.27
CA THR A 9 -76.84 -11.01 50.77
C THR A 9 -75.90 -11.88 49.93
N VAL A 10 -74.96 -11.28 49.20
CA VAL A 10 -73.94 -12.04 48.44
C VAL A 10 -72.89 -12.64 49.38
N ILE A 11 -72.43 -11.90 50.39
CA ILE A 11 -71.47 -12.40 51.38
C ILE A 11 -72.10 -13.48 52.27
N SER A 12 -73.36 -13.33 52.69
CA SER A 12 -74.06 -14.36 53.47
C SER A 12 -74.29 -15.64 52.67
N SER A 13 -74.58 -15.53 51.37
CA SER A 13 -74.70 -16.68 50.47
C SER A 13 -73.35 -17.37 50.26
N PHE A 14 -72.24 -16.62 50.22
CA PHE A 14 -70.89 -17.16 50.07
C PHE A 14 -70.42 -17.94 51.32
N ILE A 15 -70.72 -17.45 52.53
CA ILE A 15 -70.39 -18.11 53.81
C ILE A 15 -71.25 -19.37 54.04
N SER A 16 -72.53 -19.32 53.64
CA SER A 16 -73.42 -20.48 53.74
C SER A 16 -73.06 -21.58 52.72
N TYR A 17 -72.50 -21.21 51.56
CA TYR A 17 -72.04 -22.16 50.54
C TYR A 17 -70.66 -22.75 50.86
N SER A 18 -69.74 -21.97 51.45
CA SER A 18 -68.43 -22.46 51.90
C SER A 18 -68.54 -23.48 53.04
N SER A 19 -69.52 -23.28 53.95
CA SER A 19 -69.80 -24.21 55.04
C SER A 19 -70.32 -25.57 54.55
N ASN A 20 -71.03 -25.60 53.41
CA ASN A 20 -71.54 -26.85 52.80
C ASN A 20 -70.50 -27.56 51.90
N CYS A 21 -69.53 -26.82 51.33
CA CYS A 21 -68.48 -27.39 50.47
C CYS A 21 -67.46 -28.23 51.24
N ALA A 22 -67.30 -28.02 52.56
CA ALA A 22 -66.34 -28.76 53.39
C ALA A 22 -66.67 -30.26 53.59
N ARG A 23 -67.78 -30.77 53.01
CA ARG A 23 -68.22 -32.18 53.17
C ARG A 23 -68.32 -32.99 51.87
N ASN A 24 -67.97 -32.44 50.70
CA ASN A 24 -68.11 -33.19 49.43
C ASN A 24 -67.00 -32.85 48.41
N PRO A 25 -66.14 -33.81 48.02
CA PRO A 25 -65.02 -33.59 47.09
C PRO A 25 -65.43 -33.08 45.70
N ASN A 26 -66.62 -33.44 45.21
CA ASN A 26 -67.15 -32.96 43.91
C ASN A 26 -67.64 -31.50 43.94
N SER A 27 -67.55 -30.82 45.09
CA SER A 27 -67.95 -29.42 45.27
C SER A 27 -66.79 -28.44 45.08
N VAL A 28 -65.54 -28.91 45.22
CA VAL A 28 -64.35 -28.06 45.15
C VAL A 28 -64.09 -27.57 43.72
N ASP A 29 -64.23 -28.43 42.71
CA ASP A 29 -64.08 -28.03 41.30
C ASP A 29 -65.16 -27.04 40.84
N LYS A 30 -66.40 -27.21 41.34
CA LYS A 30 -67.47 -26.24 41.10
C LYS A 30 -67.20 -24.92 41.82
N PHE A 31 -66.64 -24.95 43.02
CA PHE A 31 -66.26 -23.75 43.76
C PHE A 31 -65.12 -23.01 43.08
N VAL A 32 -64.07 -23.70 42.62
CA VAL A 32 -62.95 -23.12 41.85
C VAL A 32 -63.44 -22.56 40.51
N SER A 33 -64.32 -23.28 39.81
CA SER A 33 -64.96 -22.78 38.57
C SER A 33 -65.81 -21.53 38.80
N LEU A 34 -66.55 -21.48 39.91
CA LEU A 34 -67.35 -20.32 40.30
C LEU A 34 -66.45 -19.16 40.71
N LEU A 35 -65.36 -19.41 41.45
CA LEU A 35 -64.39 -18.40 41.87
C LEU A 35 -63.66 -17.79 40.66
N LEU A 36 -63.30 -18.61 39.67
CA LEU A 36 -62.73 -18.19 38.37
C LEU A 36 -63.75 -17.39 37.53
N LYS A 37 -65.03 -17.77 37.55
CA LYS A 37 -66.09 -17.00 36.87
C LYS A 37 -66.37 -15.68 37.58
N VAL A 38 -66.35 -15.66 38.91
CA VAL A 38 -66.54 -14.45 39.73
C VAL A 38 -65.33 -13.51 39.59
N THR A 39 -64.09 -14.00 39.56
CA THR A 39 -62.91 -13.15 39.27
C THR A 39 -62.92 -12.61 37.83
N LYS A 40 -63.33 -13.42 36.84
CA LYS A 40 -63.55 -12.94 35.46
C LYS A 40 -64.67 -11.91 35.36
N LEU A 41 -65.73 -12.04 36.14
CA LEU A 41 -66.83 -11.07 36.19
C LEU A 41 -66.43 -9.81 36.97
N TRP A 42 -65.64 -9.94 38.03
CA TRP A 42 -65.14 -8.78 38.80
C TRP A 42 -64.19 -7.92 37.96
N GLY A 43 -63.34 -8.54 37.13
CA GLY A 43 -62.58 -7.86 36.08
C GLY A 43 -63.41 -7.22 34.96
N ARG A 44 -64.73 -7.48 34.91
CA ARG A 44 -65.68 -6.91 33.93
C ARG A 44 -66.59 -5.83 34.52
N TYR A 45 -66.65 -5.69 35.85
CA TYR A 45 -67.53 -4.76 36.57
C TYR A 45 -66.80 -3.71 37.41
N GLY A 46 -65.47 -3.74 37.47
CA GLY A 46 -64.71 -2.51 37.71
C GLY A 46 -64.73 -1.68 36.42
N GLY A 47 -65.24 -0.45 36.44
CA GLY A 47 -64.98 0.49 35.36
C GLY A 47 -63.46 0.60 35.12
N PRO A 48 -62.98 0.98 33.91
CA PRO A 48 -61.56 1.00 33.63
C PRO A 48 -60.87 1.97 34.60
N THR A 49 -60.25 1.44 35.65
CA THR A 49 -59.27 2.19 36.42
C THR A 49 -58.05 2.29 35.51
N SER A 50 -57.92 3.43 34.85
CA SER A 50 -56.67 3.79 34.19
C SER A 50 -55.64 3.99 35.29
N ASP A 51 -54.78 3.00 35.50
CA ASP A 51 -53.65 3.19 36.41
C ASP A 51 -52.71 4.21 35.77
N GLU A 52 -52.58 5.38 36.38
CA GLU A 52 -51.64 6.42 35.94
C GLU A 52 -50.26 6.15 36.53
N PHE A 53 -49.23 6.32 35.70
CA PHE A 53 -47.84 6.23 36.12
C PHE A 53 -47.13 7.56 35.86
N HIS A 54 -46.34 8.00 36.84
CA HIS A 54 -45.57 9.23 36.78
C HIS A 54 -44.08 8.91 36.75
N PHE A 55 -43.37 9.50 35.79
CA PHE A 55 -41.94 9.39 35.61
C PHE A 55 -41.30 10.78 35.68
N GLU A 56 -40.61 11.05 36.79
CA GLU A 56 -39.84 12.28 37.00
C GLU A 56 -38.38 12.05 36.60
N ILE A 57 -37.85 12.97 35.80
CA ILE A 57 -36.48 12.92 35.28
C ILE A 57 -35.75 14.20 35.71
N ASP A 58 -34.78 14.02 36.59
CA ASP A 58 -33.89 15.09 37.05
C ASP A 58 -32.78 15.40 36.04
N ASN A 59 -32.31 16.65 36.09
CA ASN A 59 -31.26 17.19 35.23
C ASN A 59 -31.50 16.90 33.75
N PHE A 60 -32.74 17.05 33.30
CA PHE A 60 -33.21 16.59 32.00
C PHE A 60 -32.40 17.17 30.83
N SER A 61 -32.04 18.47 30.90
CA SER A 61 -31.27 19.15 29.86
C SER A 61 -29.87 18.56 29.62
N GLU A 62 -29.31 17.83 30.58
CA GLU A 62 -27.98 17.18 30.48
C GLU A 62 -28.04 15.77 29.90
N LYS A 63 -29.24 15.24 29.65
CA LYS A 63 -29.41 13.86 29.20
C LYS A 63 -29.29 13.79 27.67
N GLU A 64 -28.31 13.01 27.21
CA GLU A 64 -28.06 12.78 25.78
C GLU A 64 -28.59 11.42 25.30
N GLY A 65 -28.58 10.40 26.16
CA GLY A 65 -29.04 9.04 25.83
C GLY A 65 -30.50 8.75 26.21
N VAL A 66 -30.98 7.58 25.80
CA VAL A 66 -32.30 7.05 26.18
C VAL A 66 -32.41 6.89 27.70
N ILE A 67 -33.58 7.26 28.24
CA ILE A 67 -33.89 7.16 29.66
C ILE A 67 -35.09 6.25 29.82
N SER A 68 -34.88 5.12 30.51
CA SER A 68 -35.96 4.18 30.82
C SER A 68 -36.52 4.45 32.22
N SER A 69 -37.85 4.42 32.34
CA SER A 69 -38.50 4.45 33.64
C SER A 69 -38.33 3.12 34.38
N PRO A 70 -38.54 3.10 35.70
CA PRO A 70 -38.88 1.87 36.40
C PRO A 70 -40.11 1.20 35.77
N SER A 71 -40.15 -0.12 35.84
CA SER A 71 -41.29 -0.87 35.34
C SER A 71 -42.49 -0.76 36.27
N PHE A 72 -43.68 -0.54 35.73
CA PHE A 72 -44.94 -0.40 36.47
C PHE A 72 -45.99 -1.41 35.99
N LEU A 73 -46.86 -1.85 36.90
CA LEU A 73 -47.94 -2.76 36.57
C LEU A 73 -49.18 -1.94 36.21
N SER A 74 -49.75 -2.18 35.03
CA SER A 74 -51.03 -1.60 34.63
C SER A 74 -51.81 -2.59 33.78
N CYS A 75 -53.09 -2.76 34.09
CA CYS A 75 -54.00 -3.65 33.36
C CYS A 75 -53.45 -5.10 33.19
N GLY A 76 -52.75 -5.62 34.20
CA GLY A 76 -52.21 -6.99 34.22
C GLY A 76 -51.00 -7.25 33.32
N CYS A 77 -50.36 -6.19 32.80
CA CYS A 77 -49.07 -6.26 32.12
C CYS A 77 -48.09 -5.31 32.79
N GLN A 78 -46.81 -5.66 32.78
CA GLN A 78 -45.75 -4.79 33.27
C GLN A 78 -45.25 -3.94 32.10
N TRP A 79 -45.12 -2.63 32.31
CA TRP A 79 -44.78 -1.65 31.30
C TRP A 79 -43.60 -0.79 31.78
N PHE A 80 -42.92 -0.13 30.87
CA PHE A 80 -41.97 0.94 31.17
C PHE A 80 -41.99 1.99 30.05
N VAL A 81 -41.54 3.20 30.35
CA VAL A 81 -41.47 4.30 29.39
C VAL A 81 -40.02 4.54 28.99
N ASN A 82 -39.75 4.64 27.70
CA ASN A 82 -38.49 5.18 27.17
C ASN A 82 -38.70 6.63 26.74
N VAL A 83 -37.79 7.49 27.18
CA VAL A 83 -37.74 8.90 26.84
C VAL A 83 -36.43 9.15 26.12
N HIS A 84 -36.51 9.74 24.92
CA HIS A 84 -35.34 10.14 24.13
C HIS A 84 -35.26 11.66 24.13
N PRO A 85 -34.41 12.27 24.98
CA PRO A 85 -34.38 13.71 25.19
C PRO A 85 -33.97 14.52 23.95
N LYS A 86 -33.22 13.91 23.03
CA LYS A 86 -32.70 14.52 21.81
C LYS A 86 -33.24 13.84 20.54
N GLY A 87 -34.36 13.14 20.66
CA GLY A 87 -34.98 12.42 19.54
C GLY A 87 -34.46 11.02 19.32
N ASP A 88 -35.15 10.33 18.42
CA ASP A 88 -34.89 8.94 18.00
C ASP A 88 -34.88 8.86 16.47
N ILE A 89 -36.05 8.86 15.83
CA ILE A 89 -36.19 8.95 14.36
C ILE A 89 -36.17 10.41 13.88
N VAL A 90 -36.61 11.33 14.74
CA VAL A 90 -36.72 12.77 14.48
C VAL A 90 -35.88 13.50 15.52
N GLU A 91 -34.74 14.05 15.09
CA GLU A 91 -33.65 14.54 15.96
C GLU A 91 -33.99 15.84 16.74
N ASP A 92 -34.98 16.62 16.29
CA ASP A 92 -35.36 17.89 16.93
C ASP A 92 -36.60 17.80 17.83
N HIS A 93 -36.99 16.57 18.18
CA HIS A 93 -38.16 16.29 19.03
C HIS A 93 -37.79 15.42 20.24
N LEU A 94 -38.53 15.59 21.33
CA LEU A 94 -38.62 14.60 22.41
C LEU A 94 -39.39 13.39 21.88
N SER A 95 -38.82 12.19 22.01
CA SER A 95 -39.53 10.94 21.70
C SER A 95 -39.96 10.21 22.97
N LEU A 96 -41.17 9.65 22.94
CA LEU A 96 -41.78 8.94 24.07
C LEU A 96 -42.34 7.60 23.62
N TYR A 97 -41.91 6.51 24.25
CA TYR A 97 -42.33 5.14 23.92
C TYR A 97 -42.80 4.39 25.15
N LEU A 98 -43.95 3.73 25.03
CA LEU A 98 -44.45 2.78 26.01
C LEU A 98 -43.97 1.40 25.59
N ASN A 99 -43.39 0.66 26.51
CA ASN A 99 -42.81 -0.65 26.25
C ASN A 99 -43.33 -1.68 27.25
N VAL A 100 -43.47 -2.93 26.81
CA VAL A 100 -43.78 -4.08 27.68
C VAL A 100 -42.51 -4.52 28.37
N ALA A 101 -42.51 -4.51 29.71
CA ALA A 101 -41.44 -5.05 30.53
C ALA A 101 -41.57 -6.57 30.64
N ASN A 102 -40.42 -7.26 30.79
CA ASN A 102 -40.35 -8.70 31.04
C ASN A 102 -41.24 -9.54 30.13
N PRO A 103 -41.15 -9.40 28.79
CA PRO A 103 -42.02 -10.13 27.86
C PRO A 103 -41.88 -11.65 27.97
N GLU A 104 -40.77 -12.16 28.52
CA GLU A 104 -40.56 -13.59 28.82
C GLU A 104 -41.51 -14.14 29.89
N SER A 105 -42.04 -13.27 30.77
CA SER A 105 -43.07 -13.64 31.74
C SER A 105 -44.44 -13.86 31.10
N LEU A 106 -44.61 -13.42 29.85
CA LEU A 106 -45.82 -13.61 29.08
C LEU A 106 -45.77 -14.93 28.31
N ARG A 107 -46.95 -15.49 28.01
CA ARG A 107 -47.05 -16.77 27.29
C ARG A 107 -46.47 -16.62 25.87
N LEU A 108 -45.91 -17.71 25.35
CA LEU A 108 -45.49 -17.78 23.95
C LEU A 108 -46.65 -17.36 23.02
N GLY A 109 -46.37 -16.42 22.11
CA GLY A 109 -47.37 -15.87 21.19
C GLY A 109 -48.28 -14.79 21.77
N TRP A 110 -47.91 -14.19 22.91
CA TRP A 110 -48.70 -13.11 23.51
C TRP A 110 -48.91 -11.94 22.55
N LYS A 111 -50.13 -11.40 22.58
CA LYS A 111 -50.50 -10.13 21.96
C LYS A 111 -51.40 -9.34 22.91
N ARG A 112 -51.18 -8.03 23.00
CA ARG A 112 -51.93 -7.11 23.85
C ARG A 112 -52.28 -5.88 23.06
N ARG A 113 -53.57 -5.58 22.90
CA ARG A 113 -53.98 -4.28 22.38
C ARG A 113 -54.15 -3.33 23.54
N ALA A 114 -53.41 -2.23 23.57
CA ALA A 114 -53.52 -1.23 24.62
C ALA A 114 -53.67 0.16 24.01
N SER A 115 -54.59 0.93 24.57
CA SER A 115 -54.70 2.36 24.37
C SER A 115 -53.89 3.07 25.45
N TYR A 116 -53.09 4.06 25.06
CA TYR A 116 -52.27 4.81 25.99
C TYR A 116 -52.16 6.28 25.58
N SER A 117 -51.90 7.14 26.57
CA SER A 117 -51.71 8.58 26.38
C SER A 117 -50.53 9.06 27.21
N PHE A 118 -49.69 9.91 26.63
CA PHE A 118 -48.63 10.61 27.35
C PHE A 118 -49.01 12.05 27.66
N PHE A 119 -48.57 12.51 28.82
CA PHE A 119 -48.78 13.86 29.29
C PHE A 119 -47.46 14.41 29.83
N LEU A 120 -47.17 15.67 29.52
CA LEU A 120 -46.12 16.41 30.20
C LEU A 120 -46.75 17.30 31.26
N LEU A 121 -46.28 17.15 32.50
CA LEU A 121 -46.81 17.87 33.66
C LEU A 121 -45.79 18.91 34.14
N ASN A 122 -46.27 19.96 34.80
CA ASN A 122 -45.41 20.83 35.60
C ASN A 122 -45.21 20.25 37.03
N GLN A 123 -44.40 20.91 37.87
CA GLN A 123 -44.14 20.45 39.25
C GLN A 123 -45.39 20.44 40.14
N ALA A 124 -46.44 21.19 39.78
CA ALA A 124 -47.72 21.18 40.48
C ALA A 124 -48.68 20.07 40.00
N GLY A 125 -48.24 19.21 39.07
CA GLY A 125 -49.06 18.15 38.48
C GLY A 125 -50.06 18.62 37.42
N LYS A 126 -49.99 19.89 37.00
CA LYS A 126 -50.85 20.42 35.93
C LYS A 126 -50.35 19.94 34.57
N GLU A 127 -51.30 19.46 33.75
CA GLU A 127 -51.05 19.09 32.36
C GLU A 127 -50.66 20.33 31.53
N LEU A 128 -49.47 20.29 30.93
CA LEU A 128 -48.97 21.31 30.01
C LEU A 128 -49.10 20.88 28.56
N TYR A 129 -48.93 19.58 28.30
CA TYR A 129 -49.05 19.01 26.97
C TYR A 129 -49.60 17.60 27.03
N ARG A 130 -50.44 17.26 26.06
CA ARG A 130 -51.00 15.92 25.87
C ARG A 130 -50.61 15.44 24.47
N VAL A 131 -50.00 14.27 24.42
CA VAL A 131 -49.81 13.54 23.17
C VAL A 131 -51.14 12.85 22.84
N PRO A 132 -51.59 12.83 21.56
CA PRO A 132 -52.82 12.15 21.16
C PRO A 132 -52.90 10.72 21.69
N GLU A 133 -54.09 10.20 21.99
CA GLU A 133 -54.23 8.80 22.40
C GLU A 133 -53.88 7.88 21.22
N TRP A 134 -53.18 6.79 21.51
CA TRP A 134 -52.84 5.77 20.53
C TRP A 134 -53.23 4.40 21.04
N CYS A 135 -53.80 3.59 20.15
CA CYS A 135 -54.19 2.22 20.42
C CYS A 135 -53.39 1.29 19.51
N GLU A 136 -52.48 0.52 20.10
CA GLU A 136 -51.58 -0.35 19.35
C GLU A 136 -51.54 -1.78 19.88
N LEU A 137 -51.10 -2.68 19.00
CA LEU A 137 -50.92 -4.09 19.30
C LEU A 137 -49.46 -4.36 19.70
N PHE A 138 -49.25 -4.65 20.98
CA PHE A 138 -47.99 -5.09 21.54
C PHE A 138 -47.86 -6.60 21.40
N CYS A 139 -46.67 -7.07 21.03
CA CYS A 139 -46.32 -8.49 20.97
C CYS A 139 -44.81 -8.68 21.14
N ALA A 140 -44.34 -9.93 21.09
CA ALA A 140 -42.91 -10.22 21.20
C ALA A 140 -42.05 -9.49 20.15
N GLN A 141 -42.56 -9.30 18.93
CA GLN A 141 -41.87 -8.58 17.86
C GLN A 141 -41.95 -7.05 18.01
N PHE A 142 -43.03 -6.54 18.59
CA PHE A 142 -43.28 -5.11 18.80
C PHE A 142 -43.63 -4.88 20.27
N SER A 143 -42.60 -4.91 21.12
CA SER A 143 -42.78 -4.72 22.55
C SER A 143 -42.98 -3.25 22.92
N GLY A 144 -42.72 -2.32 22.00
CA GLY A 144 -42.80 -0.88 22.23
C GLY A 144 -43.48 -0.11 21.12
N TRP A 145 -44.29 0.88 21.50
CA TRP A 145 -44.95 1.83 20.61
C TRP A 145 -44.90 3.23 21.20
N GLY A 146 -44.87 4.24 20.34
CA GLY A 146 -44.86 5.62 20.77
C GLY A 146 -44.43 6.60 19.70
N TRP A 147 -44.24 7.85 20.10
CA TRP A 147 -44.05 8.97 19.20
C TRP A 147 -42.60 9.36 19.12
N ALA A 148 -41.99 9.14 17.96
CA ALA A 148 -40.68 9.70 17.63
C ALA A 148 -40.67 11.23 17.67
N ASN A 149 -41.80 11.86 17.35
CA ASN A 149 -41.98 13.31 17.26
C ASN A 149 -42.97 13.85 18.31
N ALA A 150 -42.93 13.33 19.55
CA ALA A 150 -43.95 13.62 20.57
C ALA A 150 -44.07 15.13 20.87
N VAL A 151 -42.94 15.79 21.13
CA VAL A 151 -42.88 17.22 21.46
C VAL A 151 -41.66 17.86 20.80
N PRO A 152 -41.81 18.94 19.99
CA PRO A 152 -40.66 19.67 19.48
C PRO A 152 -39.77 20.17 20.62
N LEU A 153 -38.44 20.01 20.51
CA LEU A 153 -37.52 20.43 21.58
C LEU A 153 -37.60 21.94 21.83
N LYS A 154 -37.85 22.74 20.79
CA LYS A 154 -38.10 24.20 20.91
C LYS A 154 -39.29 24.51 21.82
N LYS A 155 -40.36 23.73 21.71
CA LYS A 155 -41.55 23.87 22.58
C LYS A 155 -41.25 23.43 24.01
N LEU A 156 -40.42 22.40 24.18
CA LEU A 156 -40.02 21.92 25.49
C LEU A 156 -39.20 22.96 26.29
N GLN A 157 -38.55 23.91 25.60
CA GLN A 157 -37.84 25.04 26.24
C GLN A 157 -38.78 26.17 26.73
N GLU A 158 -40.07 26.10 26.42
CA GLU A 158 -41.04 27.07 26.93
C GLU A 158 -41.18 26.99 28.46
N LYS A 159 -41.48 28.12 29.09
CA LYS A 159 -41.57 28.21 30.55
C LYS A 159 -42.64 27.25 31.08
N GLY A 160 -42.24 26.37 31.99
CA GLY A 160 -43.12 25.46 32.73
C GLY A 160 -42.80 23.98 32.54
N PHE A 161 -42.24 23.58 31.39
CA PHE A 161 -41.96 22.17 31.10
C PHE A 161 -40.75 21.61 31.87
N LEU A 162 -39.72 22.43 32.09
CA LEU A 162 -38.45 22.06 32.71
C LEU A 162 -38.13 22.89 33.97
N GLU A 163 -39.12 23.07 34.84
CA GLU A 163 -38.91 23.77 36.12
C GLU A 163 -37.85 23.04 36.95
N LYS A 164 -36.84 23.77 37.44
CA LYS A 164 -35.65 23.21 38.13
C LYS A 164 -34.95 22.11 37.32
N ASN A 165 -34.96 22.21 35.97
CA ASN A 165 -34.37 21.22 35.07
C ASN A 165 -34.96 19.81 35.23
N LYS A 166 -36.26 19.71 35.56
CA LYS A 166 -36.97 18.45 35.73
C LYS A 166 -38.07 18.28 34.69
N LEU A 167 -38.15 17.10 34.08
CA LEU A 167 -39.28 16.71 33.23
C LEU A 167 -40.16 15.72 33.98
N ILE A 168 -41.49 15.91 33.94
CA ILE A 168 -42.45 14.96 34.51
C ILE A 168 -43.33 14.42 33.38
N VAL A 169 -43.16 13.13 33.08
CA VAL A 169 -43.97 12.40 32.11
C VAL A 169 -45.01 11.59 32.85
N LYS A 170 -46.29 11.83 32.58
CA LYS A 170 -47.38 10.96 33.02
C LYS A 170 -47.82 10.07 31.86
N VAL A 171 -48.08 8.81 32.13
CA VAL A 171 -48.67 7.86 31.16
C VAL A 171 -49.93 7.24 31.74
N GLU A 172 -50.96 7.16 30.92
CA GLU A 172 -52.21 6.45 31.21
C GLU A 172 -52.30 5.27 30.24
N VAL A 173 -52.53 4.05 30.75
CA VAL A 173 -52.63 2.83 29.95
C VAL A 173 -53.97 2.14 30.20
N LYS A 174 -54.63 1.74 29.13
CA LYS A 174 -55.89 1.00 29.11
C LYS A 174 -55.75 -0.18 28.17
N VAL A 175 -55.67 -1.40 28.71
CA VAL A 175 -55.63 -2.60 27.87
C VAL A 175 -57.03 -2.89 27.34
N VAL A 176 -57.13 -2.95 26.02
CA VAL A 176 -58.38 -3.16 25.27
C VAL A 176 -58.58 -4.64 24.92
N GLU A 177 -57.49 -5.36 24.64
CA GLU A 177 -57.55 -6.76 24.19
C GLU A 177 -56.34 -7.57 24.71
N VAL A 178 -56.60 -8.80 25.16
CA VAL A 178 -55.59 -9.75 25.65
C VAL A 178 -55.74 -11.04 24.87
N VAL A 179 -54.72 -11.40 24.08
CA VAL A 179 -54.67 -12.63 23.29
C VAL A 179 -53.43 -13.44 23.67
N ASP A 180 -53.64 -14.70 24.08
CA ASP A 180 -52.59 -15.60 24.59
C ASP A 180 -52.45 -16.88 23.76
N GLN A 181 -52.48 -16.79 22.42
CA GLN A 181 -52.37 -17.96 21.55
C GLN A 181 -51.60 -17.68 20.24
N GLY A 182 -50.68 -18.60 19.93
CA GLY A 182 -50.14 -18.82 18.58
C GLY A 182 -48.62 -19.07 18.57
N VAL A 183 -48.17 -20.02 17.76
CA VAL A 183 -46.76 -20.05 17.34
C VAL A 183 -46.58 -18.89 16.38
N VAL A 184 -45.83 -17.87 16.77
CA VAL A 184 -45.49 -16.75 15.88
C VAL A 184 -44.30 -17.18 15.04
N THR A 185 -44.52 -17.30 13.74
CA THR A 185 -43.57 -17.79 12.75
C THR A 185 -42.68 -16.70 12.16
N GLY A 186 -43.03 -15.42 12.39
CA GLY A 186 -42.34 -14.26 11.81
C GLY A 186 -42.86 -13.85 10.43
N ASN A 187 -43.67 -14.71 9.79
CA ASN A 187 -44.27 -14.47 8.47
C ASN A 187 -45.70 -13.89 8.55
N GLU A 188 -46.13 -13.50 9.75
CA GLU A 188 -47.43 -12.88 9.94
C GLU A 188 -47.49 -11.50 9.26
N MET A 189 -48.66 -11.20 8.71
CA MET A 189 -48.96 -9.87 8.18
C MET A 189 -49.53 -8.99 9.31
N PHE A 190 -49.09 -7.75 9.36
CA PHE A 190 -49.57 -6.69 10.25
C PHE A 190 -50.30 -5.63 9.41
N ASP A 191 -51.47 -5.19 9.86
CA ASP A 191 -52.18 -4.09 9.22
C ASP A 191 -51.67 -2.75 9.78
N PHE A 192 -50.81 -2.07 9.03
CA PHE A 192 -50.33 -0.73 9.38
C PHE A 192 -50.99 0.31 8.48
N LYS A 193 -51.82 1.19 9.07
CA LYS A 193 -52.54 2.26 8.34
C LYS A 193 -53.27 1.74 7.08
N GLY A 194 -53.81 0.53 7.13
CA GLY A 194 -54.54 -0.11 6.04
C GLY A 194 -53.67 -0.76 4.94
N PHE A 195 -52.37 -0.96 5.22
CA PHE A 195 -51.44 -1.77 4.43
C PHE A 195 -51.11 -3.06 5.19
N GLN A 196 -51.20 -4.20 4.53
CA GLN A 196 -50.72 -5.47 5.06
C GLN A 196 -49.22 -5.58 4.80
N VAL A 197 -48.41 -5.61 5.86
CA VAL A 197 -46.94 -5.67 5.82
C VAL A 197 -46.42 -6.85 6.65
N LEU A 198 -45.31 -7.47 6.27
CA LEU A 198 -44.73 -8.54 7.09
C LEU A 198 -44.26 -7.99 8.43
N TYR A 199 -44.30 -8.79 9.49
CA TYR A 199 -43.81 -8.36 10.82
C TYR A 199 -42.36 -7.86 10.75
N SER A 200 -41.49 -8.49 9.96
CA SER A 200 -40.11 -8.06 9.75
C SER A 200 -39.98 -6.66 9.13
N GLN A 201 -40.99 -6.18 8.41
CA GLN A 201 -40.97 -4.90 7.70
C GLN A 201 -41.67 -3.77 8.47
N VAL A 202 -42.40 -4.06 9.55
CA VAL A 202 -43.23 -3.08 10.28
C VAL A 202 -42.42 -1.88 10.76
N LEU A 203 -41.20 -2.10 11.26
CA LEU A 203 -40.34 -1.00 11.73
C LEU A 203 -39.92 -0.08 10.58
N SER A 204 -39.54 -0.63 9.43
CA SER A 204 -39.17 0.13 8.23
C SER A 204 -40.34 0.97 7.73
N VAL A 205 -41.54 0.36 7.67
CA VAL A 205 -42.75 1.06 7.23
C VAL A 205 -43.16 2.13 8.25
N THR A 206 -43.08 1.84 9.55
CA THR A 206 -43.37 2.83 10.60
C THR A 206 -42.46 4.04 10.48
N THR A 207 -41.15 3.80 10.34
CA THR A 207 -40.13 4.84 10.14
C THR A 207 -40.40 5.66 8.89
N LEU A 208 -40.78 5.00 7.79
CA LEU A 208 -41.12 5.65 6.53
C LEU A 208 -42.28 6.64 6.69
N PHE A 209 -43.36 6.24 7.36
CA PHE A 209 -44.52 7.12 7.61
C PHE A 209 -44.26 8.20 8.66
N VAL A 210 -43.24 8.05 9.52
CA VAL A 210 -42.81 9.12 10.44
C VAL A 210 -42.03 10.18 9.68
N LYS A 211 -41.08 9.78 8.83
CA LYS A 211 -40.26 10.71 8.03
C LYS A 211 -41.06 11.37 6.90
N HIS A 212 -42.02 10.64 6.33
CA HIS A 212 -42.86 11.11 5.23
C HIS A 212 -44.35 10.87 5.52
N PRO A 213 -44.99 11.69 6.39
CA PRO A 213 -46.37 11.45 6.84
C PRO A 213 -47.42 11.45 5.74
N ASP A 214 -47.18 12.16 4.64
CA ASP A 214 -48.11 12.28 3.52
C ASP A 214 -47.79 11.33 2.35
N ILE A 215 -46.82 10.42 2.51
CA ILE A 215 -46.31 9.54 1.46
C ILE A 215 -47.40 8.74 0.74
N ALA A 216 -48.45 8.32 1.44
CA ALA A 216 -49.53 7.51 0.88
C ALA A 216 -50.90 8.23 0.87
N VAL A 217 -50.94 9.55 1.04
CA VAL A 217 -52.20 10.31 1.22
C VAL A 217 -53.12 10.23 0.00
N ASN A 218 -52.55 10.09 -1.20
CA ASN A 218 -53.31 10.02 -2.46
C ASN A 218 -53.52 8.57 -2.95
N VAL A 219 -53.09 7.56 -2.19
CA VAL A 219 -53.23 6.15 -2.57
C VAL A 219 -54.68 5.72 -2.42
N LYS A 220 -55.38 5.55 -3.55
CA LYS A 220 -56.82 5.18 -3.58
C LYS A 220 -57.07 3.67 -3.73
N GLN A 221 -56.01 2.88 -3.88
CA GLN A 221 -56.11 1.46 -4.19
C GLN A 221 -56.87 0.69 -3.10
N ARG A 222 -57.90 -0.08 -3.46
CA ARG A 222 -58.72 -0.84 -2.49
C ARG A 222 -58.27 -2.30 -2.33
N ASN A 223 -57.61 -2.87 -3.33
CA ASN A 223 -57.18 -4.26 -3.28
C ASN A 223 -55.96 -4.40 -2.35
N GLN A 224 -56.13 -5.17 -1.26
CA GLN A 224 -55.10 -5.37 -0.24
C GLN A 224 -53.82 -6.02 -0.78
N ARG A 225 -53.92 -6.99 -1.70
CA ARG A 225 -52.74 -7.62 -2.30
C ARG A 225 -51.89 -6.62 -3.09
N VAL A 226 -52.57 -5.71 -3.80
CA VAL A 226 -51.90 -4.67 -4.57
C VAL A 226 -51.26 -3.63 -3.65
N LYS A 227 -51.90 -3.27 -2.54
CA LYS A 227 -51.31 -2.39 -1.53
C LYS A 227 -50.02 -2.97 -0.94
N THR A 228 -50.02 -4.26 -0.60
CA THR A 228 -48.82 -4.97 -0.12
C THR A 228 -47.72 -4.96 -1.17
N LEU A 229 -48.06 -5.26 -2.44
CA LEU A 229 -47.09 -5.23 -3.53
C LEU A 229 -46.44 -3.85 -3.68
N TYR A 230 -47.25 -2.77 -3.70
CA TYR A 230 -46.70 -1.41 -3.78
C TYR A 230 -45.83 -1.06 -2.58
N MET A 231 -46.19 -1.50 -1.37
CA MET A 231 -45.35 -1.26 -0.19
C MET A 231 -44.02 -1.99 -0.29
N ASN A 232 -44.00 -3.24 -0.78
CA ASN A 232 -42.76 -3.98 -0.97
C ASN A 232 -41.87 -3.31 -2.02
N ILE A 233 -42.42 -2.95 -3.18
CA ILE A 233 -41.67 -2.21 -4.23
C ILE A 233 -41.10 -0.91 -3.66
N LEU A 234 -41.88 -0.18 -2.86
CA LEU A 234 -41.41 1.06 -2.23
C LEU A 234 -40.25 0.81 -1.25
N LEU A 235 -40.32 -0.25 -0.45
CA LEU A 235 -39.22 -0.61 0.46
C LEU A 235 -37.97 -1.05 -0.30
N ASP A 236 -38.13 -1.87 -1.33
CA ASP A 236 -37.04 -2.37 -2.19
C ASP A 236 -36.37 -1.21 -2.94
N LEU A 237 -37.15 -0.23 -3.41
CA LEU A 237 -36.65 0.99 -4.05
C LEU A 237 -35.83 1.83 -3.07
N ILE A 238 -36.32 2.01 -1.84
CA ILE A 238 -35.59 2.73 -0.79
C ILE A 238 -34.28 2.03 -0.46
N GLU A 239 -34.31 0.70 -0.32
CA GLU A 239 -33.12 -0.11 -0.08
C GLU A 239 -32.12 0.04 -1.23
N THR A 240 -32.57 -0.08 -2.48
CA THR A 240 -31.74 0.06 -3.68
C THR A 240 -31.08 1.43 -3.76
N LEU A 241 -31.81 2.52 -3.51
CA LEU A 241 -31.27 3.88 -3.55
C LEU A 241 -30.43 4.24 -2.31
N ASN A 242 -30.45 3.43 -1.25
CA ASN A 242 -29.57 3.59 -0.09
C ASN A 242 -28.22 2.90 -0.27
N LYS A 243 -28.05 2.04 -1.28
CA LYS A 243 -26.77 1.42 -1.60
C LYS A 243 -25.75 2.48 -2.06
N PRO A 244 -24.43 2.23 -1.89
CA PRO A 244 -23.39 3.11 -2.46
C PRO A 244 -23.59 3.31 -3.98
N PRO A 245 -23.48 4.53 -4.53
CA PRO A 245 -23.80 4.81 -5.94
C PRO A 245 -23.08 3.92 -6.96
N HIS A 246 -21.82 3.55 -6.71
CA HIS A 246 -21.02 2.67 -7.58
C HIS A 246 -21.46 1.20 -7.56
N SER A 247 -22.16 0.76 -6.51
CA SER A 247 -22.66 -0.61 -6.40
C SER A 247 -23.97 -0.83 -7.15
N ILE A 248 -24.64 0.26 -7.58
CA ILE A 248 -25.92 0.21 -8.27
C ILE A 248 -25.67 0.12 -9.78
N SER A 249 -26.14 -0.96 -10.39
CA SER A 249 -26.04 -1.17 -11.84
C SER A 249 -26.94 -0.22 -12.64
N GLU A 250 -26.64 -0.04 -13.93
CA GLU A 250 -27.48 0.74 -14.85
C GLU A 250 -28.89 0.19 -14.93
N THR A 251 -29.01 -1.14 -14.94
CA THR A 251 -30.28 -1.84 -14.95
C THR A 251 -31.08 -1.58 -13.67
N GLU A 252 -30.45 -1.62 -12.50
CA GLU A 252 -31.11 -1.28 -11.22
C GLU A 252 -31.58 0.18 -11.21
N LEU A 253 -30.78 1.14 -11.71
CA LEU A 253 -31.22 2.54 -11.82
C LEU A 253 -32.40 2.72 -12.77
N SER A 254 -32.40 2.04 -13.92
CA SER A 254 -33.51 2.07 -14.87
C SER A 254 -34.79 1.45 -14.29
N ASN A 255 -34.64 0.33 -13.57
CA ASN A 255 -35.76 -0.33 -12.89
C ASN A 255 -36.32 0.57 -11.77
N ALA A 256 -35.45 1.13 -10.94
CA ALA A 256 -35.82 2.08 -9.89
C ALA A 256 -36.58 3.30 -10.44
N GLY A 257 -36.14 3.84 -11.58
CA GLY A 257 -36.86 4.92 -12.27
C GLY A 257 -38.26 4.51 -12.73
N SER A 258 -38.41 3.29 -13.24
CA SER A 258 -39.71 2.74 -13.69
C SER A 258 -40.65 2.48 -12.50
N GLU A 259 -40.16 1.86 -11.43
CA GLU A 259 -40.90 1.61 -10.19
C GLU A 259 -41.37 2.90 -9.52
N LEU A 260 -40.52 3.93 -9.52
CA LEU A 260 -40.85 5.25 -8.99
C LEU A 260 -41.98 5.93 -9.77
N ILE A 261 -42.02 5.76 -11.10
CA ILE A 261 -43.12 6.23 -11.94
C ILE A 261 -44.42 5.48 -11.57
N ASP A 262 -44.36 4.15 -11.50
CA ASP A 262 -45.53 3.31 -11.19
C ASP A 262 -46.12 3.63 -9.81
N LEU A 263 -45.26 3.77 -8.79
CA LEU A 263 -45.69 4.14 -7.44
C LEU A 263 -46.25 5.56 -7.38
N THR A 264 -45.65 6.51 -8.10
CA THR A 264 -46.18 7.87 -8.21
C THR A 264 -47.57 7.87 -8.85
N GLN A 265 -47.77 7.09 -9.92
CA GLN A 265 -49.08 6.91 -10.57
C GLN A 265 -50.09 6.24 -9.65
N ALA A 266 -49.65 5.32 -8.79
CA ALA A 266 -50.48 4.69 -7.76
C ALA A 266 -50.90 5.67 -6.63
N GLY A 267 -50.36 6.90 -6.63
CA GLY A 267 -50.72 7.97 -5.71
C GLY A 267 -49.75 8.14 -4.53
N PHE A 268 -48.57 7.54 -4.58
CA PHE A 268 -47.54 7.82 -3.59
C PHE A 268 -46.85 9.16 -3.88
N LYS A 269 -46.57 9.93 -2.82
CA LYS A 269 -45.80 11.17 -2.89
C LYS A 269 -44.32 10.87 -2.64
N LEU A 270 -43.55 10.78 -3.72
CA LEU A 270 -42.18 10.26 -3.71
C LEU A 270 -41.14 11.26 -4.25
N ASP A 271 -41.40 12.56 -4.12
CA ASP A 271 -40.51 13.59 -4.68
C ASP A 271 -39.10 13.53 -4.10
N TRP A 272 -38.98 13.18 -2.82
CA TRP A 272 -37.68 12.97 -2.18
C TRP A 272 -36.90 11.77 -2.77
N LEU A 273 -37.59 10.70 -3.20
CA LEU A 273 -36.93 9.57 -3.88
C LEU A 273 -36.56 9.92 -5.32
N LYS A 274 -37.31 10.80 -5.99
CA LYS A 274 -36.94 11.32 -7.32
C LYS A 274 -35.63 12.10 -7.23
N THR A 275 -35.54 13.05 -6.29
CA THR A 275 -34.30 13.80 -6.05
C THR A 275 -33.14 12.86 -5.73
N LYS A 276 -33.37 11.88 -4.85
CA LYS A 276 -32.34 10.91 -4.49
C LYS A 276 -31.86 10.06 -5.67
N LEU A 277 -32.77 9.62 -6.55
CA LEU A 277 -32.43 8.89 -7.76
C LEU A 277 -31.57 9.74 -8.71
N ASP A 278 -31.90 11.02 -8.87
CA ASP A 278 -31.12 11.97 -9.69
C ASP A 278 -29.71 12.19 -9.11
N GLU A 279 -29.59 12.34 -7.79
CA GLU A 279 -28.32 12.48 -7.08
C GLU A 279 -27.42 11.25 -7.29
N VAL A 280 -27.95 10.05 -7.04
CA VAL A 280 -27.22 8.79 -7.24
C VAL A 280 -26.78 8.61 -8.70
N SER A 281 -27.66 8.93 -9.65
CA SER A 281 -27.33 8.88 -11.09
C SER A 281 -26.20 9.84 -11.46
N LEU A 282 -26.16 11.02 -10.85
CA LEU A 282 -25.15 12.04 -11.11
C LEU A 282 -23.80 11.71 -10.46
N GLU A 283 -23.80 11.17 -9.25
CA GLU A 283 -22.58 10.74 -8.56
C GLU A 283 -21.88 9.60 -9.30
N ARG A 284 -22.63 8.58 -9.74
CA ARG A 284 -22.06 7.47 -10.53
C ARG A 284 -21.43 7.95 -11.84
N LYS A 285 -21.98 8.99 -12.49
CA LYS A 285 -21.39 9.56 -13.70
C LYS A 285 -20.06 10.28 -13.45
N LYS A 286 -19.90 10.95 -12.30
CA LYS A 286 -18.66 11.65 -11.95
C LYS A 286 -17.50 10.68 -11.74
N GLU A 287 -17.75 9.56 -11.07
CA GLU A 287 -16.72 8.54 -10.82
C GLU A 287 -16.25 7.87 -12.13
N ASN A 288 -17.16 7.59 -13.07
CA ASN A 288 -16.79 7.04 -14.37
C ASN A 288 -15.84 7.92 -15.18
N VAL A 289 -15.97 9.26 -15.09
CA VAL A 289 -15.06 10.19 -15.78
C VAL A 289 -13.65 10.09 -15.20
N GLY A 290 -13.52 10.02 -13.88
CA GLY A 290 -12.21 9.88 -13.22
C GLY A 290 -11.49 8.58 -13.59
N VAL A 291 -12.24 7.47 -13.73
CA VAL A 291 -11.68 6.18 -14.17
C VAL A 291 -11.18 6.26 -15.62
N GLN A 292 -11.92 6.91 -16.52
CA GLN A 292 -11.49 7.08 -17.92
C GLN A 292 -10.21 7.93 -18.05
N GLU A 293 -10.09 9.02 -17.28
CA GLU A 293 -8.86 9.83 -17.23
C GLU A 293 -7.66 9.02 -16.72
N LEU A 294 -7.86 8.21 -15.68
CA LEU A 294 -6.84 7.30 -15.14
C LEU A 294 -6.41 6.23 -16.15
N GLU A 295 -7.36 5.63 -16.88
CA GLU A 295 -7.08 4.66 -17.94
C GLU A 295 -6.23 5.27 -19.06
N GLU A 296 -6.52 6.52 -19.46
CA GLU A 296 -5.76 7.24 -20.47
C GLU A 296 -4.35 7.58 -19.98
N HIS A 297 -4.21 8.00 -18.71
CA HIS A 297 -2.90 8.23 -18.08
C HIS A 297 -2.05 6.94 -18.04
N ILE A 298 -2.64 5.79 -17.67
CA ILE A 298 -1.94 4.49 -17.65
C ILE A 298 -1.47 4.12 -19.06
N LYS A 299 -2.30 4.37 -20.08
CA LYS A 299 -1.96 4.09 -21.48
C LYS A 299 -0.77 4.93 -21.95
N ASN A 300 -0.71 6.21 -21.58
CA ASN A 300 0.42 7.09 -21.89
C ASN A 300 1.71 6.66 -21.16
N LEU A 301 1.63 6.37 -19.85
CA LEU A 301 2.79 5.89 -19.09
C LEU A 301 3.35 4.58 -19.65
N LYS A 302 2.48 3.68 -20.13
CA LYS A 302 2.91 2.44 -20.79
C LYS A 302 3.67 2.71 -22.08
N PHE A 303 3.32 3.76 -22.83
CA PHE A 303 4.04 4.16 -24.03
C PHE A 303 5.43 4.71 -23.69
N GLU A 304 5.52 5.63 -22.72
CA GLU A 304 6.80 6.20 -22.27
C GLU A 304 7.76 5.13 -21.73
N LEU A 305 7.25 4.17 -20.94
CA LEU A 305 8.05 3.05 -20.43
C LEU A 305 8.66 2.20 -21.55
N ASN A 306 7.88 1.93 -22.61
CA ASN A 306 8.37 1.17 -23.75
C ASN A 306 9.44 1.95 -24.54
N GLU A 307 9.29 3.27 -24.68
CA GLU A 307 10.29 4.11 -25.32
C GLU A 307 11.62 4.09 -24.55
N GLU A 308 11.59 4.24 -23.22
CA GLU A 308 12.79 4.16 -22.39
C GLU A 308 13.42 2.77 -22.38
N LYS A 309 12.63 1.70 -22.42
CA LYS A 309 13.15 0.32 -22.52
C LYS A 309 13.97 0.12 -23.81
N VAL A 310 13.55 0.72 -24.92
CA VAL A 310 14.30 0.67 -26.20
C VAL A 310 15.60 1.47 -26.12
N LYS A 311 15.57 2.66 -25.50
CA LYS A 311 16.78 3.48 -25.30
C LYS A 311 17.79 2.77 -24.42
N SER A 312 17.35 2.20 -23.30
CA SER A 312 18.15 1.38 -22.38
C SER A 312 18.81 0.19 -23.09
N ALA A 313 18.05 -0.55 -23.90
CA ALA A 313 18.61 -1.68 -24.66
C ALA A 313 19.67 -1.21 -25.68
N THR A 314 19.46 -0.04 -26.29
CA THR A 314 20.42 0.56 -27.23
C THR A 314 21.71 0.99 -26.53
N SER A 315 21.61 1.59 -25.34
CA SER A 315 22.80 1.93 -24.54
C SER A 315 23.55 0.68 -24.08
N ALA A 316 22.86 -0.36 -23.63
CA ALA A 316 23.47 -1.62 -23.21
C ALA A 316 24.25 -2.28 -24.38
N ALA A 317 23.67 -2.29 -25.59
CA ALA A 317 24.36 -2.81 -26.77
C ALA A 317 25.63 -2.01 -27.12
N LYS A 318 25.62 -0.68 -26.93
CA LYS A 318 26.81 0.16 -27.13
C LYS A 318 27.90 -0.12 -26.09
N VAL A 319 27.52 -0.36 -24.83
CA VAL A 319 28.47 -0.72 -23.76
C VAL A 319 29.15 -2.04 -24.06
N LEU A 320 28.39 -3.08 -24.44
CA LEU A 320 28.95 -4.37 -24.84
C LEU A 320 29.93 -4.25 -26.03
N SER A 321 29.60 -3.40 -27.02
CA SER A 321 30.50 -3.14 -28.14
C SER A 321 31.80 -2.43 -27.71
N LEU A 322 31.74 -1.54 -26.72
CA LEU A 322 32.92 -0.86 -26.19
C LEU A 322 33.78 -1.80 -25.36
N GLU A 323 33.17 -2.66 -24.54
CA GLU A 323 33.88 -3.69 -23.76
C GLU A 323 34.64 -4.66 -24.65
N GLN A 324 34.03 -5.10 -25.75
CA GLN A 324 34.71 -5.96 -26.73
C GLN A 324 35.91 -5.25 -27.35
N ALA A 325 35.76 -4.01 -27.80
CA ALA A 325 36.86 -3.24 -28.38
C ALA A 325 38.01 -3.02 -27.39
N LEU A 326 37.71 -2.92 -26.09
CA LEU A 326 38.71 -2.76 -25.05
C LEU A 326 39.52 -4.05 -24.83
N TRP A 327 38.87 -5.22 -24.92
CA TRP A 327 39.56 -6.51 -24.91
C TRP A 327 40.48 -6.68 -26.11
N ASP A 328 39.99 -6.38 -27.32
CA ASP A 328 40.77 -6.50 -28.54
C ASP A 328 42.03 -5.59 -28.49
N LEU A 329 41.89 -4.35 -28.01
CA LEU A 329 43.01 -3.43 -27.85
C LEU A 329 44.01 -3.92 -26.79
N LYS A 330 43.52 -4.50 -25.69
CA LYS A 330 44.37 -5.04 -24.62
C LYS A 330 45.22 -6.19 -25.13
N ASP A 331 44.65 -7.09 -25.91
CA ASP A 331 45.37 -8.21 -26.51
C ASP A 331 46.43 -7.71 -27.51
N GLU A 332 46.08 -6.72 -28.36
CA GLU A 332 47.04 -6.11 -29.29
C GLU A 332 48.23 -5.45 -28.56
N VAL A 333 47.96 -4.75 -27.45
CA VAL A 333 49.01 -4.14 -26.62
C VAL A 333 49.90 -5.22 -26.00
N SER A 334 49.31 -6.31 -25.51
CA SER A 334 50.05 -7.43 -24.93
C SER A 334 50.98 -8.09 -25.95
N ASP A 335 50.50 -8.33 -27.17
CA ASP A 335 51.29 -8.92 -28.25
C ASP A 335 52.46 -8.01 -28.65
N LYS A 336 52.21 -6.71 -28.81
CA LYS A 336 53.26 -5.73 -29.10
C LYS A 336 54.29 -5.64 -27.99
N MET A 337 53.86 -5.71 -26.74
CA MET A 337 54.75 -5.70 -25.57
C MET A 337 55.63 -6.94 -25.53
N SER A 338 55.09 -8.11 -25.89
CA SER A 338 55.86 -9.34 -26.02
C SER A 338 56.93 -9.22 -27.10
N TYR A 339 56.56 -8.73 -28.29
CA TYR A 339 57.52 -8.54 -29.38
C TYR A 339 58.66 -7.59 -29.00
N LEU A 340 58.32 -6.44 -28.41
CA LEU A 340 59.33 -5.48 -27.94
C LEU A 340 60.23 -6.07 -26.85
N LYS A 341 59.68 -6.91 -25.96
CA LYS A 341 60.45 -7.58 -24.93
C LYS A 341 61.48 -8.55 -25.53
N ASP A 342 61.09 -9.29 -26.56
CA ASP A 342 61.98 -10.21 -27.27
C ASP A 342 63.08 -9.43 -28.02
N GLU A 343 62.73 -8.33 -28.69
CA GLU A 343 63.67 -7.45 -29.40
C GLU A 343 64.69 -6.81 -28.46
N VAL A 344 64.25 -6.33 -27.29
CA VAL A 344 65.13 -5.81 -26.23
C VAL A 344 66.04 -6.91 -25.68
N SER A 345 65.56 -8.15 -25.56
CA SER A 345 66.40 -9.28 -25.13
C SER A 345 67.49 -9.57 -26.15
N TYR A 346 67.15 -9.60 -27.44
CA TYR A 346 68.10 -9.84 -28.52
C TYR A 346 69.23 -8.80 -28.51
N HIS A 347 68.88 -7.51 -28.45
CA HIS A 347 69.88 -6.45 -28.42
C HIS A 347 70.71 -6.46 -27.13
N ARG A 348 70.14 -6.88 -25.99
CA ARG A 348 70.90 -7.06 -24.75
C ARG A 348 71.99 -8.13 -24.90
N ASP A 349 71.67 -9.24 -25.56
CA ASP A 349 72.63 -10.31 -25.82
C ASP A 349 73.73 -9.87 -26.79
N GLU A 350 73.38 -9.10 -27.82
CA GLU A 350 74.33 -8.52 -28.77
C GLU A 350 75.29 -7.53 -28.09
N VAL A 351 74.78 -6.66 -27.22
CA VAL A 351 75.58 -5.74 -26.40
C VAL A 351 76.54 -6.51 -25.49
N SER A 352 76.07 -7.59 -24.86
CA SER A 352 76.92 -8.47 -24.02
C SER A 352 78.05 -9.12 -24.81
N TYR A 353 77.77 -9.56 -26.04
CA TYR A 353 78.80 -10.10 -26.94
C TYR A 353 79.86 -9.04 -27.29
N LEU A 354 79.42 -7.85 -27.70
CA LEU A 354 80.34 -6.75 -28.04
C LEU A 354 81.15 -6.28 -26.83
N GLN A 355 80.57 -6.26 -25.63
CA GLN A 355 81.30 -5.99 -24.38
C GLN A 355 82.48 -6.95 -24.18
N ASN A 356 82.27 -8.24 -24.45
CA ASN A 356 83.33 -9.25 -24.35
C ASN A 356 84.42 -9.04 -25.40
N GLU A 357 84.06 -8.75 -26.66
CA GLU A 357 85.05 -8.45 -27.71
C GLU A 357 85.88 -7.21 -27.40
N VAL A 358 85.25 -6.13 -26.93
CA VAL A 358 85.96 -4.91 -26.53
C VAL A 358 86.90 -5.20 -25.37
N SER A 359 86.50 -6.05 -24.41
CA SER A 359 87.39 -6.48 -23.32
C SER A 359 88.61 -7.23 -23.85
N TYR A 360 88.42 -8.16 -24.78
CA TYR A 360 89.51 -8.94 -25.38
C TYR A 360 90.52 -8.03 -26.10
N HIS A 361 90.05 -7.16 -26.99
CA HIS A 361 90.93 -6.24 -27.71
C HIS A 361 91.63 -5.25 -26.78
N LYS A 362 90.99 -4.82 -25.69
CA LYS A 362 91.61 -3.99 -24.66
C LYS A 362 92.82 -4.69 -24.02
N ASP A 363 92.72 -6.00 -23.77
CA ASP A 363 93.81 -6.78 -23.23
C ASP A 363 94.96 -6.94 -24.24
N GLU A 364 94.65 -7.16 -25.53
CA GLU A 364 95.66 -7.18 -26.61
C GLU A 364 96.40 -5.85 -26.75
N VAL A 365 95.69 -4.73 -26.75
CA VAL A 365 96.29 -3.38 -26.81
C VAL A 365 97.17 -3.14 -25.59
N SER A 366 96.75 -3.56 -24.40
CA SER A 366 97.55 -3.50 -23.17
C SER A 366 98.86 -4.30 -23.30
N TYR A 367 98.79 -5.49 -23.90
CA TYR A 367 99.98 -6.30 -24.19
C TYR A 367 100.92 -5.63 -25.20
N LEU A 368 100.38 -5.15 -26.32
CA LEU A 368 101.16 -4.46 -27.37
C LEU A 368 101.84 -3.19 -26.83
N LYS A 369 101.16 -2.41 -25.98
CA LYS A 369 101.76 -1.26 -25.29
C LYS A 369 103.01 -1.65 -24.50
N LYS A 370 102.99 -2.79 -23.78
CA LYS A 370 104.17 -3.29 -23.07
C LYS A 370 105.29 -3.63 -24.04
N VAL A 371 105.00 -4.35 -25.13
CA VAL A 371 106.00 -4.72 -26.15
C VAL A 371 106.65 -3.48 -26.77
N VAL A 372 105.86 -2.47 -27.14
CA VAL A 372 106.38 -1.21 -27.70
C VAL A 372 107.26 -0.49 -26.68
N SER A 373 106.89 -0.48 -25.39
CA SER A 373 107.73 0.10 -24.33
C SER A 373 109.09 -0.57 -24.25
N TYR A 374 109.13 -1.92 -24.26
CA TYR A 374 110.40 -2.67 -24.25
C TYR A 374 111.27 -2.37 -25.47
N LEU A 375 110.68 -2.41 -26.67
CA LEU A 375 111.43 -2.12 -27.90
C LEU A 375 111.95 -0.68 -27.94
N LYS A 376 111.20 0.28 -27.39
CA LYS A 376 111.62 1.68 -27.30
C LYS A 376 112.86 1.85 -26.41
N GLU A 377 112.97 1.07 -25.34
CA GLU A 377 114.13 1.04 -24.45
C GLU A 377 115.36 0.44 -25.18
N GLU A 378 115.21 -0.71 -25.82
CA GLU A 378 116.27 -1.34 -26.63
C GLU A 378 116.80 -0.44 -27.76
N VAL A 379 115.92 0.26 -28.48
CA VAL A 379 116.32 1.23 -29.51
C VAL A 379 117.07 2.41 -28.91
N SER A 380 116.65 2.88 -27.72
CA SER A 380 117.36 3.93 -27.01
C SER A 380 118.78 3.49 -26.63
N ASP A 381 118.95 2.27 -26.14
CA ASP A 381 120.25 1.71 -25.79
C ASP A 381 121.15 1.56 -27.02
N LEU A 382 120.62 1.03 -28.14
CA LEU A 382 121.34 0.95 -29.42
C LEU A 382 121.76 2.34 -29.93
N LYS A 383 120.93 3.37 -29.73
CA LYS A 383 121.23 4.74 -30.15
C LYS A 383 122.44 5.30 -29.41
N VAL A 384 122.63 4.94 -28.14
CA VAL A 384 123.84 5.29 -27.37
C VAL A 384 125.05 4.60 -27.98
N VAL A 385 124.99 3.28 -28.20
CA VAL A 385 126.09 2.51 -28.78
C VAL A 385 126.52 3.04 -30.15
N VAL A 386 125.57 3.35 -31.04
CA VAL A 386 125.88 3.93 -32.37
C VAL A 386 126.49 5.33 -32.22
N SER A 387 126.05 6.13 -31.26
CA SER A 387 126.64 7.46 -31.04
C SER A 387 128.07 7.35 -30.49
N ASP A 388 128.32 6.41 -29.57
CA ASP A 388 129.66 6.11 -29.06
C ASP A 388 130.62 5.63 -30.17
N LEU A 389 130.11 4.87 -31.15
CA LEU A 389 130.89 4.42 -32.32
C LEU A 389 131.21 5.59 -33.28
N ILE A 390 130.27 6.51 -33.49
CA ILE A 390 130.49 7.71 -34.32
C ILE A 390 131.56 8.63 -33.70
N ASP A 391 131.60 8.74 -32.37
CA ASP A 391 132.59 9.55 -31.66
C ASP A 391 134.00 8.91 -31.64
N SER A 392 134.13 7.62 -31.94
CA SER A 392 135.42 6.93 -32.10
C SER A 392 135.96 7.06 -33.52
N GLU A 393 136.54 8.21 -33.85
CA GLU A 393 137.21 8.45 -35.14
C GLU A 393 138.26 7.36 -35.46
N SER A 394 138.06 6.61 -36.55
CA SER A 394 139.12 5.83 -37.20
C SER A 394 139.03 6.01 -38.71
N GLU A 395 140.18 6.16 -39.36
CA GLU A 395 140.41 6.72 -40.71
C GLU A 395 139.83 5.91 -41.91
N ASP A 396 138.77 5.13 -41.71
CA ASP A 396 138.21 4.22 -42.72
C ASP A 396 136.84 4.71 -43.23
N SER A 397 136.84 5.45 -44.34
CA SER A 397 135.65 6.10 -44.90
C SER A 397 134.54 5.13 -45.34
N GLU A 398 134.84 3.85 -45.54
CA GLU A 398 133.82 2.83 -45.87
C GLU A 398 132.97 2.45 -44.64
N LEU A 399 133.53 2.46 -43.43
CA LEU A 399 132.81 2.14 -42.19
C LEU A 399 131.96 3.32 -41.70
N GLU A 400 132.39 4.55 -41.95
CA GLU A 400 131.66 5.76 -41.59
C GLU A 400 130.33 5.87 -42.36
N ASP A 401 130.34 5.54 -43.66
CA ASP A 401 129.14 5.49 -44.51
C ASP A 401 128.17 4.39 -44.04
N GLU A 402 128.65 3.20 -43.66
CA GLU A 402 127.81 2.12 -43.11
C GLU A 402 127.18 2.49 -41.75
N VAL A 403 127.92 3.18 -40.88
CA VAL A 403 127.41 3.65 -39.59
C VAL A 403 126.38 4.78 -39.76
N LEU A 404 126.58 5.67 -40.73
CA LEU A 404 125.58 6.69 -41.11
C LEU A 404 124.31 6.06 -41.69
N ASP A 405 124.43 5.03 -42.54
CA ASP A 405 123.29 4.26 -43.06
C ASP A 405 122.52 3.56 -41.92
N LEU A 406 123.23 2.97 -40.94
CA LEU A 406 122.61 2.39 -39.75
C LEU A 406 121.92 3.44 -38.88
N LYS A 407 122.50 4.64 -38.74
CA LYS A 407 121.86 5.75 -38.02
C LYS A 407 120.57 6.19 -38.71
N ASP A 408 120.58 6.26 -40.04
CA ASP A 408 119.40 6.59 -40.84
C ASP A 408 118.32 5.50 -40.78
N GLU A 409 118.69 4.22 -40.79
CA GLU A 409 117.76 3.11 -40.55
C GLU A 409 117.18 3.15 -39.13
N LEU A 410 117.99 3.47 -38.12
CA LEU A 410 117.54 3.59 -36.73
C LEU A 410 116.53 4.75 -36.59
N ASN A 411 116.82 5.91 -37.18
CA ASN A 411 115.92 7.06 -37.19
C ASN A 411 114.61 6.76 -37.95
N LYS A 412 114.68 6.02 -39.08
CA LYS A 412 113.49 5.54 -39.80
C LYS A 412 112.65 4.59 -38.96
N ASN A 413 113.27 3.72 -38.17
CA ASN A 413 112.57 2.80 -37.27
C ASN A 413 111.96 3.54 -36.07
N GLU A 414 112.66 4.50 -35.47
CA GLU A 414 112.13 5.38 -34.41
C GLU A 414 110.86 6.13 -34.89
N ALA A 415 110.90 6.69 -36.11
CA ALA A 415 109.73 7.33 -36.71
C ALA A 415 108.55 6.36 -36.93
N LYS A 416 108.81 5.10 -37.28
CA LYS A 416 107.76 4.05 -37.35
C LYS A 416 107.19 3.71 -35.98
N TYR A 417 108.01 3.67 -34.92
CA TYR A 417 107.54 3.43 -33.56
C TYR A 417 106.67 4.58 -33.03
N ASP A 418 107.06 5.83 -33.27
CA ASP A 418 106.25 6.98 -32.87
C ASP A 418 104.92 7.04 -33.63
N THR A 419 104.90 6.64 -34.92
CA THR A 419 103.67 6.46 -35.69
C THR A 419 102.79 5.33 -35.12
N CYS A 420 103.39 4.22 -34.67
CA CYS A 420 102.69 3.13 -34.00
C CYS A 420 102.11 3.56 -32.64
N GLY A 421 102.86 4.35 -31.87
CA GLY A 421 102.40 4.94 -30.61
C GLY A 421 101.21 5.89 -30.81
N ALA A 422 101.25 6.74 -31.84
CA ALA A 422 100.13 7.62 -32.20
C ALA A 422 98.87 6.84 -32.61
N ASN A 423 99.02 5.76 -33.37
CA ASN A 423 97.91 4.86 -33.69
C ASN A 423 97.34 4.14 -32.46
N GLY A 424 98.19 3.78 -31.49
CA GLY A 424 97.77 3.21 -30.21
C GLY A 424 96.97 4.18 -29.34
N PHE A 425 97.35 5.48 -29.32
CA PHE A 425 96.57 6.52 -28.66
C PHE A 425 95.22 6.78 -29.36
N SER A 426 95.19 6.76 -30.69
CA SER A 426 93.95 6.83 -31.47
C SER A 426 93.01 5.66 -31.13
N LEU A 427 93.55 4.44 -31.01
CA LEU A 427 92.77 3.27 -30.63
C LEU A 427 92.20 3.38 -29.21
N ASP A 428 92.99 3.85 -28.24
CA ASP A 428 92.54 4.11 -26.86
C ASP A 428 91.36 5.10 -26.81
N GLN A 429 91.43 6.16 -27.63
CA GLN A 429 90.34 7.12 -27.76
C GLN A 429 89.09 6.44 -28.34
N THR A 430 89.22 5.64 -29.40
CA THR A 430 88.07 4.90 -29.97
C THR A 430 87.46 3.90 -28.99
N VAL A 431 88.26 3.20 -28.18
CA VAL A 431 87.76 2.29 -27.13
C VAL A 431 87.01 3.06 -26.04
N THR A 432 87.47 4.26 -25.71
CA THR A 432 86.81 5.14 -24.73
C THR A 432 85.47 5.67 -25.28
N ASP A 433 85.44 6.12 -26.52
CA ASP A 433 84.23 6.60 -27.21
C ASP A 433 83.18 5.49 -27.33
N LEU A 434 83.59 4.27 -27.69
CA LEU A 434 82.70 3.10 -27.75
C LEU A 434 82.11 2.75 -26.38
N LYS A 435 82.90 2.88 -25.30
CA LYS A 435 82.43 2.63 -23.93
C LYS A 435 81.37 3.64 -23.48
N ASP A 436 81.50 4.90 -23.89
CA ASP A 436 80.53 5.93 -23.57
C ASP A 436 79.23 5.78 -24.40
N GLU A 437 79.32 5.39 -25.67
CA GLU A 437 78.14 5.03 -26.47
C GLU A 437 77.40 3.80 -25.91
N LEU A 438 78.14 2.81 -25.39
CA LEU A 438 77.56 1.65 -24.74
C LEU A 438 76.71 2.01 -23.51
N LYS A 439 77.23 2.89 -22.65
CA LYS A 439 76.48 3.39 -21.47
C LYS A 439 75.24 4.19 -21.86
N LYS A 440 75.29 4.95 -22.96
CA LYS A 440 74.10 5.65 -23.48
C LYS A 440 73.03 4.67 -23.96
N ASN A 441 73.43 3.54 -24.57
CA ASN A 441 72.49 2.50 -25.00
C ASN A 441 71.88 1.73 -23.84
N GLU A 442 72.65 1.42 -22.78
CA GLU A 442 72.10 0.84 -21.54
C GLU A 442 71.03 1.76 -20.91
N ALA A 443 71.29 3.06 -20.81
CA ALA A 443 70.31 4.03 -20.29
C ALA A 443 69.03 4.14 -21.15
N ARG A 444 69.14 4.03 -22.48
CA ARG A 444 67.97 4.02 -23.39
C ARG A 444 67.10 2.77 -23.20
N SER A 445 67.70 1.62 -22.89
CA SER A 445 66.99 0.37 -22.58
C SER A 445 66.16 0.49 -21.30
N ASP A 446 66.74 1.05 -20.23
CA ASP A 446 66.02 1.28 -18.97
C ASP A 446 64.85 2.28 -19.12
N THR A 447 65.00 3.26 -20.01
CA THR A 447 63.93 4.23 -20.34
C THR A 447 62.77 3.58 -21.09
N CYS A 448 63.03 2.53 -21.89
CA CYS A 448 61.99 1.74 -22.57
C CYS A 448 61.14 0.95 -21.56
N GLY A 449 61.76 0.37 -20.53
CA GLY A 449 61.05 -0.29 -19.43
C GLY A 449 60.12 0.64 -18.64
N ALA A 450 60.52 1.89 -18.42
CA ALA A 450 59.70 2.90 -17.74
C ALA A 450 58.46 3.33 -18.55
N ASN A 451 58.59 3.45 -19.88
CA ASN A 451 57.46 3.76 -20.77
C ASN A 451 56.43 2.62 -20.83
N GLY A 452 56.88 1.37 -20.71
CA GLY A 452 55.99 0.20 -20.55
C GLY A 452 55.14 0.28 -19.28
N PHE A 453 55.75 0.64 -18.16
CA PHE A 453 55.05 0.84 -16.89
C PHE A 453 54.05 2.01 -16.94
N SER A 454 54.38 3.07 -17.68
CA SER A 454 53.46 4.20 -17.93
C SER A 454 52.25 3.80 -18.77
N LEU A 455 52.42 2.90 -19.76
CA LEU A 455 51.33 2.37 -20.58
C LEU A 455 50.39 1.47 -19.77
N GLU A 456 50.93 0.59 -18.92
CA GLU A 456 50.13 -0.21 -17.97
C GLU A 456 49.31 0.68 -17.04
N GLN A 457 49.89 1.76 -16.51
CA GLN A 457 49.17 2.72 -15.68
C GLN A 457 48.01 3.37 -16.44
N THR A 458 48.21 3.81 -17.70
CA THR A 458 47.12 4.39 -18.50
C THR A 458 46.00 3.42 -18.84
N VAL A 459 46.31 2.12 -19.03
CA VAL A 459 45.30 1.07 -19.22
C VAL A 459 44.48 0.87 -17.95
N THR A 460 45.11 0.98 -16.78
CA THR A 460 44.43 0.89 -15.48
C THR A 460 43.49 2.08 -15.25
N ASP A 461 43.94 3.30 -15.57
CA ASP A 461 43.13 4.52 -15.42
C ASP A 461 41.89 4.53 -16.35
N LEU A 462 42.02 4.01 -17.57
CA LEU A 462 40.89 3.83 -18.50
C LEU A 462 39.88 2.79 -17.99
N LYS A 463 40.34 1.75 -17.30
CA LYS A 463 39.48 0.73 -16.69
C LYS A 463 38.67 1.29 -15.53
N ASP A 464 39.25 2.19 -14.73
CA ASP A 464 38.53 2.88 -13.65
C ASP A 464 37.48 3.87 -14.19
N GLU A 465 37.73 4.55 -15.31
CA GLU A 465 36.71 5.38 -15.97
C GLU A 465 35.55 4.56 -16.56
N LEU A 466 35.81 3.34 -17.05
CA LEU A 466 34.77 2.43 -17.51
C LEU A 466 33.85 2.00 -16.35
N ASN A 467 34.43 1.60 -15.22
CA ASN A 467 33.69 1.24 -14.00
C ASN A 467 32.82 2.40 -13.46
N LYS A 468 33.29 3.66 -13.58
CA LYS A 468 32.49 4.85 -13.22
C LYS A 468 31.30 5.07 -14.15
N ASN A 469 31.42 4.74 -15.43
CA ASN A 469 30.30 4.82 -16.39
C ASN A 469 29.30 3.68 -16.20
N GLU A 470 29.74 2.50 -15.78
CA GLU A 470 28.88 1.39 -15.35
C GLU A 470 28.02 1.80 -14.13
N ALA A 471 28.61 2.46 -13.13
CA ALA A 471 27.87 3.01 -11.98
C ALA A 471 26.83 4.11 -12.37
N ARG A 472 27.06 4.85 -13.47
CA ARG A 472 26.07 5.78 -14.03
C ARG A 472 24.91 5.04 -14.73
N SER A 473 25.17 3.87 -15.31
CA SER A 473 24.15 2.96 -15.83
C SER A 473 23.28 2.38 -14.70
N ASP A 474 23.88 2.02 -13.57
CA ASP A 474 23.14 1.57 -12.37
C ASP A 474 22.24 2.67 -11.79
N THR A 475 22.63 3.94 -11.96
CA THR A 475 21.77 5.09 -11.60
C THR A 475 20.54 5.18 -12.52
N CYS A 476 20.67 4.76 -13.79
CA CYS A 476 19.56 4.63 -14.73
C CYS A 476 18.64 3.45 -14.37
N ALA A 477 19.22 2.32 -13.91
CA ALA A 477 18.48 1.19 -13.35
C ALA A 477 17.76 1.56 -12.04
N ALA A 478 18.36 2.40 -11.19
CA ALA A 478 17.75 2.94 -9.98
C ALA A 478 16.58 3.88 -10.27
N ASN A 479 16.67 4.70 -11.33
CA ASN A 479 15.54 5.50 -11.82
C ASN A 479 14.42 4.60 -12.36
N GLY A 480 14.75 3.51 -13.05
CA GLY A 480 13.79 2.47 -13.44
C GLY A 480 13.14 1.76 -12.24
N PHE A 481 13.90 1.51 -11.17
CA PHE A 481 13.41 0.96 -9.90
C PHE A 481 12.49 1.95 -9.17
N SER A 482 12.82 3.25 -9.20
CA SER A 482 11.97 4.32 -8.68
C SER A 482 10.67 4.44 -9.47
N LEU A 483 10.72 4.28 -10.80
CA LEU A 483 9.52 4.25 -11.65
C LEU A 483 8.68 3.00 -11.37
N LYS A 484 9.33 1.85 -11.15
CA LYS A 484 8.69 0.57 -10.78
C LYS A 484 8.00 0.66 -9.41
N GLN A 485 8.64 1.33 -8.45
CA GLN A 485 8.07 1.61 -7.13
C GLN A 485 6.87 2.56 -7.25
N ALA A 486 6.98 3.64 -8.04
CA ALA A 486 5.85 4.54 -8.29
C ALA A 486 4.67 3.81 -8.96
N PHE A 487 4.95 2.86 -9.86
CA PHE A 487 3.93 2.01 -10.49
C PHE A 487 3.29 1.04 -9.48
N SER A 488 4.09 0.43 -8.60
CA SER A 488 3.58 -0.41 -7.52
C SER A 488 2.74 0.39 -6.51
N ASP A 489 3.11 1.63 -6.21
CA ASP A 489 2.35 2.51 -5.32
C ASP A 489 1.01 2.94 -5.96
N LEU A 490 0.99 3.22 -7.27
CA LEU A 490 -0.23 3.47 -8.04
C LEU A 490 -1.15 2.25 -8.10
N ILE A 491 -0.61 1.06 -8.33
CA ILE A 491 -1.37 -0.20 -8.29
C ILE A 491 -1.95 -0.44 -6.89
N ALA A 492 -1.18 -0.17 -5.82
CA ALA A 492 -1.66 -0.29 -4.45
C ALA A 492 -2.79 0.71 -4.13
N GLU A 493 -2.74 1.93 -4.66
CA GLU A 493 -3.84 2.90 -4.57
C GLU A 493 -5.07 2.48 -5.40
N LEU A 494 -4.88 1.86 -6.56
CA LEU A 494 -5.98 1.26 -7.34
C LEU A 494 -6.65 0.11 -6.58
N TYR A 495 -5.87 -0.79 -5.95
CA TYR A 495 -6.41 -1.86 -5.10
C TYR A 495 -7.12 -1.33 -3.84
N LYS A 496 -6.66 -0.22 -3.26
CA LYS A 496 -7.38 0.46 -2.16
C LYS A 496 -8.71 1.06 -2.63
N ASN A 497 -8.78 1.58 -3.86
CA ASN A 497 -10.01 2.08 -4.44
C ASN A 497 -10.95 0.94 -4.87
N GLU A 498 -10.42 -0.20 -5.32
CA GLU A 498 -11.19 -1.41 -5.62
C GLU A 498 -11.74 -2.08 -4.35
N ALA A 499 -10.98 -2.12 -3.25
CA ALA A 499 -11.45 -2.56 -1.94
C ALA A 499 -12.55 -1.65 -1.36
N ARG A 500 -12.67 -0.41 -1.84
CA ARG A 500 -13.78 0.51 -1.56
C ARG A 500 -14.98 0.34 -2.50
N SER A 501 -14.83 -0.38 -3.63
CA SER A 501 -15.86 -0.53 -4.68
C SER A 501 -16.33 -1.97 -4.93
N ALA A 502 -15.78 -2.97 -4.23
CA ALA A 502 -16.00 -4.40 -4.49
C ALA A 502 -17.46 -4.87 -4.27
N THR A 503 -18.33 -4.63 -5.27
CA THR A 503 -19.48 -5.47 -5.67
C THR A 503 -19.77 -5.32 -7.18
N CYS A 504 -18.75 -5.19 -8.04
CA CYS A 504 -18.95 -5.22 -9.49
C CYS A 504 -18.02 -6.22 -10.18
N ALA A 505 -18.62 -7.31 -10.66
CA ALA A 505 -17.99 -8.40 -11.36
C ALA A 505 -17.51 -7.98 -12.76
N HIS A 506 -16.30 -7.46 -12.89
CA HIS A 506 -15.57 -7.32 -14.17
C HIS A 506 -14.11 -7.85 -14.09
N GLY A 507 -13.85 -8.76 -13.15
CA GLY A 507 -12.52 -9.34 -12.88
C GLY A 507 -11.87 -10.16 -14.01
N PHE A 508 -12.47 -10.24 -15.20
CA PHE A 508 -11.95 -11.05 -16.31
C PHE A 508 -10.94 -10.33 -17.21
N SER A 509 -10.78 -9.00 -17.10
CA SER A 509 -9.85 -8.24 -17.97
C SER A 509 -8.50 -7.93 -17.31
N LEU A 510 -8.45 -7.74 -15.98
CA LEU A 510 -7.22 -7.40 -15.26
C LEU A 510 -6.32 -8.62 -15.01
N GLU A 511 -6.88 -9.81 -14.78
CA GLU A 511 -6.10 -11.05 -14.69
C GLU A 511 -5.34 -11.34 -15.99
N GLN A 512 -5.94 -11.04 -17.15
CA GLN A 512 -5.29 -11.18 -18.45
C GLN A 512 -4.10 -10.21 -18.58
N VAL A 513 -4.27 -8.95 -18.17
CA VAL A 513 -3.19 -7.94 -18.18
C VAL A 513 -2.08 -8.28 -17.19
N LEU A 514 -2.42 -8.82 -16.02
CA LEU A 514 -1.46 -9.29 -15.01
C LEU A 514 -0.68 -10.52 -15.50
N THR A 515 -1.37 -11.43 -16.20
CA THR A 515 -0.76 -12.63 -16.79
C THR A 515 0.16 -12.28 -17.95
N ASP A 516 -0.19 -11.27 -18.75
CA ASP A 516 0.65 -10.77 -19.85
C ASP A 516 1.88 -10.00 -19.32
N LEU A 517 1.72 -9.20 -18.25
CA LEU A 517 2.84 -8.56 -17.54
C LEU A 517 3.78 -9.57 -16.87
N ASN A 518 3.23 -10.64 -16.26
CA ASN A 518 4.04 -11.68 -15.64
C ASN A 518 4.70 -12.62 -16.66
N LYS A 519 4.08 -12.86 -17.82
CA LYS A 519 4.73 -13.55 -18.95
C LYS A 519 5.92 -12.75 -19.50
N GLU A 520 5.80 -11.43 -19.59
CA GLU A 520 6.93 -10.57 -19.98
C GLU A 520 8.01 -10.48 -18.89
N ASN A 521 7.64 -10.55 -17.60
CA ASN A 521 8.60 -10.67 -16.49
C ASN A 521 9.32 -12.03 -16.45
N GLY A 522 8.69 -13.11 -16.93
CA GLY A 522 9.33 -14.43 -17.06
C GLY A 522 10.53 -14.45 -18.03
N VAL A 523 10.64 -13.46 -18.90
CA VAL A 523 11.80 -13.26 -19.79
C VAL A 523 12.90 -12.43 -19.10
N VAL A 524 12.58 -11.69 -18.04
CA VAL A 524 13.54 -10.87 -17.26
C VAL A 524 14.17 -11.68 -16.12
N GLY A 525 13.52 -12.75 -15.64
CA GLY A 525 14.04 -13.65 -14.60
C GLY A 525 15.18 -14.61 -15.01
N SER A 526 15.69 -14.52 -16.25
CA SER A 526 16.78 -15.37 -16.75
C SER A 526 18.19 -14.76 -16.56
N TRP A 527 18.32 -13.71 -15.74
CA TRP A 527 19.61 -13.04 -15.48
C TRP A 527 20.19 -13.32 -14.10
N GLU A 528 19.76 -14.38 -13.42
CA GLU A 528 20.46 -14.88 -12.22
C GLU A 528 21.57 -15.85 -12.61
N VAL A 529 22.81 -15.37 -12.47
CA VAL A 529 24.03 -16.12 -12.13
C VAL A 529 24.44 -17.25 -13.09
N LEU A 530 25.19 -16.90 -14.13
CA LEU A 530 26.22 -17.81 -14.66
C LEU A 530 27.56 -17.46 -14.00
N GLU A 531 27.80 -18.04 -12.83
CA GLU A 531 29.13 -18.16 -12.24
C GLU A 531 30.01 -18.99 -13.19
N TYR A 532 30.90 -18.33 -13.92
CA TYR A 532 31.98 -18.97 -14.65
C TYR A 532 33.09 -19.35 -13.66
N ALA A 533 33.01 -20.55 -13.10
CA ALA A 533 34.09 -21.19 -12.36
C ALA A 533 34.37 -22.59 -12.93
N GLY A 534 35.40 -22.66 -13.79
CA GLY A 534 36.23 -23.84 -14.02
C GLY A 534 35.68 -24.91 -14.97
N LEU A 535 36.30 -25.05 -16.14
CA LEU A 535 36.74 -26.33 -16.71
C LEU A 535 37.60 -26.09 -17.95
N HIS A 536 38.89 -25.84 -17.74
CA HIS A 536 39.94 -26.26 -18.65
C HIS A 536 40.36 -27.66 -18.21
N ASN A 537 39.93 -28.71 -18.92
CA ASN A 537 40.67 -29.95 -19.19
C ASN A 537 39.75 -31.04 -19.78
N GLU A 538 39.90 -31.24 -21.09
CA GLU A 538 40.20 -32.53 -21.76
C GLU A 538 39.56 -32.59 -23.16
N LYS A 539 40.46 -32.54 -24.15
CA LYS A 539 40.34 -32.83 -25.60
C LYS A 539 39.61 -31.85 -26.50
#